data_AF-A0A2D0HIW6-F1
#
_entry.id   AF-A0A2D0HIW6-F1
#
_cell.length_a   1.000
_cell.length_b   1.000
_cell.length_c   1.000
_cell.angle_alpha   90.00
_cell.angle_beta   90.00
_cell.angle_gamma   90.00
#
_symmetry.space_group_name_H-M   'P 1'
#
loop_
_entity.id
_entity.type
_entity.pdbx_description
1 polymer ?
#
loop_
_entity_poly.entity_id
_entity_poly.type
_entity_poly.pdbx_seq_one_letter_code
_entity_poly.pdbx_strand_id
1 'polypeptide(L)' 'HDEENKCKVGDRVRIQETRPLSKTKRWKITEVLNVKPT' A
#
# COMPACT_ATOMS: atom_id res chain seq x y z
N HIS A 1 3.45 -9.46 -4.47
CA HIS A 1 2.23 -9.27 -5.26
C HIS A 1 1.09 -9.17 -4.27
N ASP A 2 0.27 -8.12 -4.37
CA ASP A 2 -0.97 -7.99 -3.60
C ASP A 2 -2.01 -8.93 -4.25
N GLU A 3 -2.14 -10.15 -3.74
CA GLU A 3 -3.02 -11.19 -4.31
C GLU A 3 -4.51 -10.81 -4.29
N GLU A 4 -4.92 -9.86 -3.44
CA GLU A 4 -6.33 -9.46 -3.31
C GLU A 4 -6.70 -8.14 -4.02
N ASN A 5 -5.77 -7.46 -4.71
CA ASN A 5 -6.05 -6.19 -5.41
C ASN A 5 -6.82 -5.16 -4.56
N LYS A 6 -6.61 -5.14 -3.24
CA LYS A 6 -7.36 -4.29 -2.29
C LYS A 6 -7.13 -2.80 -2.46
N CYS A 7 -6.07 -2.39 -3.17
CA CYS A 7 -5.71 -1.00 -3.37
C CYS A 7 -5.83 -0.63 -4.85
N LYS A 8 -6.65 0.38 -5.17
CA LYS A 8 -6.74 0.94 -6.53
C LYS A 8 -5.91 2.22 -6.63
N VAL A 9 -5.53 2.56 -7.86
CA VAL A 9 -4.85 3.82 -8.16
C VAL A 9 -5.78 4.98 -7.82
N GLY A 10 -5.36 5.84 -6.90
CA GLY A 10 -6.15 6.98 -6.42
C GLY A 10 -6.62 6.86 -4.97
N ASP A 11 -6.45 5.70 -4.34
CA ASP A 11 -6.75 5.50 -2.94
C ASP A 11 -5.68 6.14 -2.03
N ARG A 12 -6.13 6.72 -0.91
CA ARG A 12 -5.19 7.14 0.14
C ARG A 12 -4.86 5.94 1.00
N VAL A 13 -3.59 5.59 1.06
CA VAL A 13 -3.07 4.49 1.87
C VAL A 13 -2.09 4.99 2.91
N ARG A 14 -2.06 4.35 4.08
CA ARG A 14 -0.97 4.48 5.04
C ARG A 14 0.11 3.47 4.71
N ILE A 15 1.34 3.97 4.70
CA ILE A 15 2.54 3.15 4.58
C ILE A 15 3.31 3.19 5.89
N GLN A 16 3.99 2.10 6.20
CA GLN A 16 4.88 2.01 7.35
C GLN A 16 6.26 1.56 6.87
N GLU A 17 7.32 2.13 7.44
CA GLU A 17 8.69 1.68 7.21
C GLU A 17 8.91 0.27 7.75
N THR A 18 9.66 -0.53 7.00
CA THR A 18 9.97 -1.90 7.34
C THR A 18 11.43 -2.19 7.01
N ARG A 19 11.92 -3.37 7.41
CA ARG A 19 13.18 -3.91 6.87
C ARG A 19 13.18 -3.85 5.33
N PRO A 20 14.34 -3.75 4.67
CA PRO A 20 14.41 -3.71 3.21
C PRO A 20 13.68 -4.92 2.60
N LEU A 21 12.66 -4.63 1.78
CA LEU A 21 11.92 -5.64 1.02
C LEU A 21 12.53 -5.84 -0.37
N SER A 22 13.23 -4.83 -0.88
CA SER A 22 13.97 -4.88 -2.14
C SER A 22 15.10 -3.86 -2.13
N LYS A 23 15.83 -3.72 -3.25
CA LYS A 23 16.96 -2.77 -3.39
C LYS A 23 16.56 -1.33 -3.04
N THR A 24 15.33 -0.93 -3.37
CA THR A 24 14.79 0.41 -3.12
C THR A 24 13.53 0.43 -2.26
N LYS A 25 12.84 -0.71 -2.08
CA LYS A 25 11.57 -0.77 -1.35
C LYS A 25 11.81 -1.12 0.11
N ARG A 26 11.49 -0.18 1.01
CA ARG A 26 11.62 -0.32 2.48
C ARG A 26 10.33 0.00 3.23
N TRP A 27 9.21 -0.07 2.54
CA TRP A 27 7.91 0.30 3.07
C TRP A 27 6.86 -0.72 2.64
N LYS A 28 5.88 -0.93 3.51
CA LYS A 28 4.67 -1.73 3.23
C LYS A 28 3.43 -0.88 3.47
N ILE A 29 2.36 -1.19 2.73
CA ILE A 29 1.04 -0.60 2.97
C ILE A 29 0.44 -1.33 4.17
N THR A 30 -0.03 -0.57 5.16
CA THR A 30 -0.65 -1.13 6.38
C THR A 30 -2.15 -0.94 6.43
N GLU A 31 -2.67 0.14 5.84
CA GLU A 31 -4.08 0.49 5.92
C GLU A 31 -4.52 1.31 4.69
N VAL A 32 -5.74 1.10 4.21
CA VAL A 32 -6.35 1.91 3.14
C VAL A 32 -7.35 2.85 3.80
N LEU A 33 -7.07 4.16 3.76
CA LEU A 33 -7.83 5.18 4.50
C LEU A 33 -9.05 5.70 3.74
N ASN A 34 -8.95 5.81 2.42
CA ASN A 34 -10.05 6.35 1.63
C ASN A 34 -10.08 5.65 0.27
N VAL A 35 -11.01 4.71 0.16
CA VAL A 35 -11.44 4.16 -1.12
C VAL A 35 -12.40 5.18 -1.70
N LYS A 36 -12.06 5.79 -2.84
CA LYS A 36 -13.03 6.68 -3.50
C LYS A 36 -14.23 5.83 -3.93
N PRO A 37 -15.45 6.06 -3.39
CA PRO A 37 -16.63 5.47 -3.98
C PRO A 37 -16.79 6.10 -5.36
N THR A 38 -16.83 5.24 -6.37
CA THR A 38 -17.13 5.64 -7.76
C THR A 38 -18.63 5.61 -7.95
#